data_AF-W5NB75-F1
#
_entry.id   AF-W5NB75-F1
#
_cell.length_a   1.000
_cell.length_b   1.000
_cell.length_c   1.000
_cell.angle_alpha   90.00
_cell.angle_beta   90.00
_cell.angle_gamma   90.00
#
_symmetry.space_group_name_H-M   'P 1'
#
loop_
_entity.id
_entity.type
_entity.pdbx_description
1 polymer ?
#
loop_
_entity_poly.entity_id
_entity_poly.type
_entity_poly.pdbx_seq_one_letter_code
_entity_poly.pdbx_strand_id
1 'polypeptide(L)'
;MKIEEVKSTTKTQRIATHSHVKGLGLDEAGMAKQAAAGLVGQENAREACGIIVELIRCKKMAGRAVLLAGPPGTGKTALALAMAQELGNKVPFCPMVGSEVYSTEIKKTEVLMENFRRAIGLRIKETKEVYEGEVTELTPCETENPMGGYGKTISHVIIGLKTAKGTKQLKLDPSIYESLQKERVEVGDVIYIEANSGAVKVTPAPRLALYPPAPPRLSFPPPPPVSLLCFSSPAALLFLPERILSCPSDASVLRRVFVPLPCALPAVPC
;
A
#
# COMPACT_ATOMS: atom_id res chain seq x y z
N MET A 1 -10.52 -5.05 -24.69
CA MET A 1 -9.67 -5.48 -23.56
C MET A 1 -10.33 -5.03 -22.28
N LYS A 2 -10.83 -5.94 -21.43
CA LYS A 2 -11.28 -5.60 -20.07
C LYS A 2 -10.04 -5.54 -19.18
N ILE A 3 -9.73 -4.36 -18.67
CA ILE A 3 -8.68 -4.20 -17.65
C ILE A 3 -9.36 -4.57 -16.33
N GLU A 4 -9.13 -5.80 -15.87
CA GLU A 4 -9.49 -6.15 -14.49
C GLU A 4 -8.47 -5.51 -13.56
N GLU A 5 -8.90 -4.52 -12.78
CA GLU A 5 -8.14 -4.09 -11.62
C GLU A 5 -7.98 -5.31 -10.71
N VAL A 6 -6.76 -5.80 -10.57
CA VAL A 6 -6.39 -6.76 -9.54
C VAL A 6 -6.54 -6.02 -8.21
N LYS A 7 -7.76 -5.96 -7.69
CA LYS A 7 -8.01 -5.64 -6.29
C LYS A 7 -7.21 -6.67 -5.52
N SER A 8 -6.13 -6.21 -4.90
CA SER A 8 -5.33 -7.02 -3.98
C SER A 8 -6.33 -7.66 -3.04
N THR A 9 -6.53 -8.96 -3.21
CA THR A 9 -7.49 -9.70 -2.41
C THR A 9 -6.94 -9.59 -1.00
N THR A 10 -7.52 -8.72 -0.17
CA THR A 10 -7.33 -8.77 1.27
C THR A 10 -8.05 -10.02 1.74
N LYS A 11 -7.51 -11.18 1.38
CA LYS A 11 -7.83 -12.46 1.98
C LYS A 11 -7.59 -12.25 3.47
N THR A 12 -8.64 -12.45 4.25
CA THR A 12 -8.62 -12.54 5.71
C THR A 12 -7.34 -13.26 6.11
N GLN A 13 -6.47 -12.60 6.88
CA GLN A 13 -5.18 -13.15 7.26
C GLN A 13 -5.41 -14.40 8.11
N ARG A 14 -5.44 -15.57 7.47
CA ARG A 14 -5.19 -16.84 8.16
C ARG A 14 -3.78 -16.72 8.73
N ILE A 15 -3.61 -17.04 10.00
CA ILE A 15 -2.32 -17.00 10.68
C ILE A 15 -1.36 -17.91 9.91
N ALA A 16 -0.50 -17.30 9.09
CA ALA A 16 0.53 -18.01 8.35
C ALA A 16 1.69 -18.35 9.28
N THR A 17 2.48 -19.38 8.93
CA THR A 17 3.65 -19.86 9.70
C THR A 17 4.67 -18.75 10.01
N HIS A 18 4.71 -17.69 9.20
CA HIS A 18 5.61 -16.55 9.36
C HIS A 18 4.88 -15.22 9.65
N SER A 19 3.65 -15.27 10.18
CA SER A 19 2.86 -14.09 10.55
C SER A 19 3.52 -13.20 11.62
N HIS A 20 4.46 -13.76 12.40
CA HIS A 20 5.23 -13.02 13.41
C HIS A 20 6.31 -12.10 12.81
N VAL A 21 6.71 -12.32 11.55
CA VAL A 21 7.78 -11.57 10.89
C VAL A 21 7.25 -10.23 10.39
N LYS A 22 7.75 -9.13 10.96
CA LYS A 22 7.31 -7.75 10.64
C LYS A 22 8.36 -6.93 9.90
N GLY A 23 9.61 -7.39 9.83
CA GLY A 23 10.71 -6.69 9.16
C GLY A 23 12.07 -7.31 9.50
N LEU A 24 13.16 -6.69 9.04
CA LEU A 24 14.52 -7.20 9.29
C LEU A 24 15.04 -6.86 10.69
N GLY A 25 14.45 -5.86 11.37
CA GLY A 25 14.83 -5.47 12.74
C GLY A 25 16.26 -4.95 12.85
N LEU A 26 16.69 -4.15 11.88
CA LEU A 26 17.98 -3.47 11.86
C LEU A 26 17.85 -2.08 12.51
N ASP A 27 18.96 -1.58 13.03
CA ASP A 27 19.08 -0.20 13.50
C ASP A 27 19.36 0.76 12.34
N GLU A 28 19.32 2.07 12.62
CA GLU A 28 19.61 3.11 11.62
C GLU A 28 21.03 3.00 11.03
N ALA A 29 21.95 2.43 11.80
CA ALA A 29 23.33 2.14 11.36
C ALA A 29 23.45 0.86 10.52
N GLY A 30 22.35 0.11 10.31
CA GLY A 30 22.35 -1.14 9.55
C GLY A 30 22.73 -2.39 10.36
N MET A 31 22.98 -2.25 11.67
CA MET A 31 23.34 -3.35 12.57
C MET A 31 22.10 -4.13 13.03
N ALA A 32 22.21 -5.45 13.17
CA ALA A 32 21.10 -6.28 13.61
C ALA A 32 20.98 -6.34 15.14
N LYS A 33 19.76 -6.11 15.65
CA LYS A 33 19.44 -6.36 17.06
C LYS A 33 19.17 -7.85 17.30
N GLN A 34 19.68 -8.38 18.41
CA GLN A 34 19.53 -9.79 18.81
C GLN A 34 18.09 -10.33 18.71
N ALA A 35 17.08 -9.55 19.10
CA ALA A 35 15.67 -9.89 18.93
C ALA A 35 14.87 -8.65 18.53
N ALA A 36 14.41 -8.60 17.27
CA ALA A 36 13.65 -7.46 16.76
C ALA A 36 12.76 -7.86 15.58
N ALA A 37 11.63 -7.17 15.43
CA ALA A 37 10.68 -7.33 14.33
C ALA A 37 10.21 -8.78 14.06
N GLY A 38 10.22 -9.64 15.10
CA GLY A 38 9.83 -11.05 15.01
C GLY A 38 10.95 -12.01 14.59
N LEU A 39 12.14 -11.50 14.29
CA LEU A 39 13.34 -12.32 14.06
C LEU A 39 14.23 -12.34 15.30
N VAL A 40 14.86 -13.49 15.55
CA VAL A 40 15.77 -13.70 16.68
C VAL A 40 17.08 -14.28 16.16
N GLY A 41 18.20 -13.67 16.57
CA GLY A 41 19.55 -14.01 16.13
C GLY A 41 19.78 -13.75 14.65
N GLN A 42 20.65 -14.57 14.06
CA GLN A 42 21.06 -14.52 12.65
C GLN A 42 21.49 -13.11 12.18
N GLU A 43 22.29 -12.45 13.01
CA GLU A 43 22.69 -11.05 12.86
C GLU A 43 23.38 -10.81 11.51
N ASN A 44 24.44 -11.57 11.22
CA ASN A 44 25.19 -11.44 9.95
C ASN A 44 24.31 -11.57 8.70
N ALA A 45 23.32 -12.48 8.70
CA ALA A 45 22.45 -12.64 7.54
C ALA A 45 21.42 -11.51 7.45
N ARG A 46 20.94 -10.99 8.58
CA ARG A 46 20.00 -9.87 8.63
C ARG A 46 20.68 -8.57 8.17
N GLU A 47 21.91 -8.35 8.58
CA GLU A 47 22.74 -7.22 8.12
C GLU A 47 22.98 -7.30 6.60
N ALA A 48 23.37 -8.48 6.10
CA ALA A 48 23.52 -8.70 4.65
C ALA A 48 22.21 -8.48 3.89
N CYS A 49 21.07 -8.94 4.42
CA CYS A 49 19.75 -8.66 3.86
C CYS A 49 19.41 -7.17 3.89
N GLY A 50 19.86 -6.43 4.91
CA GLY A 50 19.71 -4.97 5.00
C GLY A 50 20.39 -4.25 3.83
N ILE A 51 21.65 -4.61 3.56
CA ILE A 51 22.40 -4.08 2.41
C ILE A 51 21.67 -4.39 1.10
N ILE A 52 21.12 -5.60 0.96
CA ILE A 52 20.36 -5.98 -0.24
C ILE A 52 19.10 -5.13 -0.39
N VAL A 53 18.33 -4.92 0.69
CA VAL A 53 17.14 -4.06 0.68
C VAL A 53 17.50 -2.63 0.28
N GLU A 54 18.60 -2.10 0.78
CA GLU A 54 19.10 -0.78 0.38
C GLU A 54 19.48 -0.73 -1.10
N LEU A 55 20.16 -1.75 -1.63
CA LEU A 55 20.45 -1.86 -3.06
C LEU A 55 19.20 -1.90 -3.93
N ILE A 56 18.12 -2.55 -3.46
CA ILE A 56 16.82 -2.56 -4.11
C ILE A 56 16.19 -1.17 -4.09
N ARG A 57 16.22 -0.48 -2.93
CA ARG A 57 15.72 0.91 -2.80
C ARG A 57 16.48 1.87 -3.73
N CYS A 58 17.79 1.70 -3.86
CA CYS A 58 18.64 2.43 -4.80
C CYS A 58 18.49 2.00 -6.27
N LYS A 59 17.70 0.94 -6.57
CA LYS A 59 17.49 0.39 -7.92
C LYS A 59 18.78 -0.07 -8.64
N LYS A 60 19.84 -0.39 -7.89
CA LYS A 60 21.14 -0.83 -8.45
C LYS A 60 21.28 -2.35 -8.58
N MET A 61 20.23 -3.10 -8.26
CA MET A 61 20.22 -4.56 -8.23
C MET A 61 19.70 -5.22 -9.52
N ALA A 62 19.78 -4.53 -10.65
CA ALA A 62 19.26 -5.03 -11.93
C ALA A 62 19.95 -6.34 -12.35
N GLY A 63 19.14 -7.39 -12.58
CA GLY A 63 19.60 -8.68 -13.11
C GLY A 63 20.43 -9.55 -12.14
N ARG A 64 20.47 -9.21 -10.85
CA ARG A 64 21.22 -9.99 -9.85
C ARG A 64 20.29 -10.92 -9.07
N ALA A 65 20.77 -12.13 -8.81
CA ALA A 65 20.09 -13.10 -7.96
C ALA A 65 20.75 -13.16 -6.58
N VAL A 66 19.97 -13.44 -5.55
CA VAL A 66 20.44 -13.69 -4.19
C VAL A 66 20.12 -15.13 -3.84
N LEU A 67 21.12 -15.86 -3.37
CA LEU A 67 20.98 -17.22 -2.88
C LEU A 67 21.11 -17.24 -1.36
N LEU A 68 20.04 -17.66 -0.68
CA LEU A 68 20.07 -17.92 0.76
C LEU A 68 20.38 -19.41 0.97
N ALA A 69 21.61 -19.74 1.38
CA ALA A 69 22.06 -21.10 1.62
C ALA A 69 22.14 -21.41 3.13
N GLY A 70 21.87 -22.66 3.50
CA GLY A 70 22.05 -23.16 4.86
C GLY A 70 21.21 -24.40 5.17
N PRO A 71 21.36 -25.02 6.35
CA PRO A 71 20.58 -26.19 6.79
C PRO A 71 19.06 -25.93 6.83
N PRO A 72 18.18 -26.93 6.65
CA PRO A 72 16.73 -26.73 6.79
C PRO A 72 16.37 -26.20 8.19
N GLY A 73 15.29 -25.41 8.30
CA GLY A 73 14.84 -24.85 9.60
C GLY A 73 15.56 -23.58 10.08
N THR A 74 16.59 -23.09 9.37
CA THR A 74 17.39 -21.90 9.77
C THR A 74 16.78 -20.53 9.40
N GLY A 75 15.49 -20.47 9.12
CA GLY A 75 14.80 -19.18 8.88
C GLY A 75 15.05 -18.51 7.51
N LYS A 76 15.57 -19.22 6.50
CA LYS A 76 15.75 -18.67 5.14
C LYS A 76 14.48 -18.06 4.55
N THR A 77 13.36 -18.77 4.63
CA THR A 77 12.06 -18.28 4.15
C THR A 77 11.58 -17.08 4.97
N ALA A 78 11.86 -17.08 6.29
CA ALA A 78 11.52 -15.95 7.16
C ALA A 78 12.33 -14.70 6.81
N LEU A 79 13.61 -14.83 6.46
CA LEU A 79 14.44 -13.71 5.98
C LEU A 79 13.92 -13.12 4.67
N ALA A 80 13.51 -13.97 3.71
CA ALA A 80 12.94 -13.50 2.45
C ALA A 80 11.63 -12.71 2.66
N LEU A 81 10.77 -13.19 3.56
CA LEU A 81 9.55 -12.49 3.96
C LEU A 81 9.85 -11.19 4.72
N ALA A 82 10.85 -11.20 5.60
CA ALA A 82 11.28 -10.00 6.31
C ALA A 82 11.76 -8.91 5.35
N MET A 83 12.55 -9.27 4.33
CA MET A 83 12.95 -8.35 3.26
C MET A 83 11.74 -7.78 2.50
N ALA A 84 10.74 -8.61 2.22
CA ALA A 84 9.52 -8.16 1.55
C ALA A 84 8.74 -7.15 2.41
N GLN A 85 8.62 -7.40 3.71
CA GLN A 85 7.99 -6.46 4.65
C GLN A 85 8.78 -5.16 4.78
N GLU A 86 10.11 -5.22 4.75
CA GLU A 86 11.00 -4.05 4.81
C GLU A 86 10.91 -3.16 3.56
N LEU A 87 10.65 -3.74 2.39
CA LEU A 87 10.35 -2.99 1.16
C LEU A 87 8.93 -2.40 1.16
N GLY A 88 8.04 -3.00 1.95
CA GLY A 88 6.65 -2.62 2.14
C GLY A 88 5.78 -2.89 0.91
N ASN A 89 4.50 -2.48 1.00
CA ASN A 89 3.49 -2.69 -0.05
C ASN A 89 3.81 -1.99 -1.38
N LYS A 90 4.93 -1.27 -1.45
CA LYS A 90 5.29 -0.51 -2.63
C LYS A 90 5.91 -1.37 -3.73
N VAL A 91 6.61 -2.43 -3.33
CA VAL A 91 7.30 -3.35 -4.23
C VAL A 91 6.54 -4.67 -4.20
N PRO A 92 6.11 -5.21 -5.36
CA PRO A 92 5.46 -6.51 -5.40
C PRO A 92 6.43 -7.61 -4.98
N PHE A 93 5.97 -8.52 -4.14
CA PHE A 93 6.71 -9.70 -3.73
C PHE A 93 5.90 -10.95 -4.10
N CYS A 94 6.49 -11.81 -4.92
CA CYS A 94 5.84 -13.03 -5.43
C CYS A 94 6.63 -14.25 -4.94
N PRO A 95 6.24 -14.89 -3.81
CA PRO A 95 6.82 -16.17 -3.42
C PRO A 95 6.35 -17.24 -4.40
N MET A 96 7.29 -18.06 -4.87
CA MET A 96 7.01 -19.20 -5.75
C MET A 96 7.72 -20.44 -5.21
N VAL A 97 7.05 -21.59 -5.27
CA VAL A 97 7.65 -22.88 -4.92
C VAL A 97 8.18 -23.54 -6.19
N GLY A 98 9.38 -24.11 -6.14
CA GLY A 98 10.00 -24.72 -7.33
C GLY A 98 9.16 -25.83 -7.99
N SER A 99 8.31 -26.50 -7.22
CA SER A 99 7.37 -27.51 -7.72
C SER A 99 6.24 -26.91 -8.56
N GLU A 100 5.87 -25.65 -8.35
CA GLU A 100 4.80 -24.97 -9.11
C GLU A 100 5.18 -24.72 -10.57
N VAL A 101 6.48 -24.77 -10.90
CA VAL A 101 6.99 -24.62 -12.27
C VAL A 101 6.62 -25.82 -13.16
N TYR A 102 6.35 -26.98 -12.56
CA TYR A 102 6.01 -28.20 -13.28
C TYR A 102 4.49 -28.32 -13.41
N SER A 103 3.97 -28.00 -14.60
CA SER A 103 2.56 -28.16 -14.96
C SER A 103 2.44 -28.99 -16.24
N THR A 104 1.32 -29.70 -16.38
CA THR A 104 1.00 -30.50 -17.59
C THR A 104 0.43 -29.63 -18.71
N GLU A 105 -0.28 -28.56 -18.36
CA GLU A 105 -1.02 -27.71 -19.31
C GLU A 105 -0.15 -26.59 -19.91
N ILE A 106 0.82 -26.09 -19.14
CA ILE A 106 1.60 -24.89 -19.48
C ILE A 106 3.08 -25.24 -19.56
N LYS A 107 3.79 -24.68 -20.55
CA LYS A 107 5.24 -24.83 -20.69
C LYS A 107 5.96 -24.25 -19.48
N LYS A 108 6.99 -24.94 -18.99
CA LYS A 108 7.85 -24.52 -17.87
C LYS A 108 8.35 -23.07 -18.01
N THR A 109 8.72 -22.67 -19.23
CA THR A 109 9.18 -21.31 -19.54
C THR A 109 8.09 -20.26 -19.37
N GLU A 110 6.85 -20.57 -19.72
CA GLU A 110 5.74 -19.63 -19.60
C GLU A 110 5.38 -19.39 -18.13
N VAL A 111 5.38 -20.44 -17.31
CA VAL A 111 5.16 -20.31 -15.85
C VAL A 111 6.20 -19.39 -15.21
N LEU A 112 7.48 -19.52 -15.60
CA LEU A 112 8.54 -18.63 -15.12
C LEU A 112 8.32 -17.19 -15.61
N MET A 113 8.03 -17.00 -16.89
CA MET A 113 7.79 -15.67 -17.47
C MET A 113 6.58 -14.98 -16.84
N GLU A 114 5.52 -15.71 -16.53
CA GLU A 114 4.36 -15.20 -15.83
C GLU A 114 4.72 -14.72 -14.41
N ASN A 115 5.49 -15.50 -13.67
CA ASN A 115 5.96 -15.10 -12.34
C ASN A 115 6.87 -13.87 -12.38
N PHE A 116 7.74 -13.75 -13.39
CA PHE A 116 8.52 -12.53 -13.61
C PHE A 116 7.63 -11.32 -13.89
N ARG A 117 6.58 -11.48 -14.72
CA ARG A 117 5.61 -10.39 -14.99
C ARG A 117 4.87 -9.98 -13.72
N ARG A 118 4.46 -10.92 -12.88
CA ARG A 118 3.81 -10.66 -11.57
C ARG A 118 4.73 -9.93 -10.59
N ALA A 119 6.03 -10.21 -10.64
CA ALA A 119 7.04 -9.57 -9.80
C ALA A 119 7.45 -8.15 -10.27
N ILE A 120 7.02 -7.71 -11.45
CA ILE A 120 7.32 -6.37 -11.96
C ILE A 120 6.11 -5.45 -11.71
N GLY A 121 6.29 -4.45 -10.84
CA GLY A 121 5.26 -3.48 -10.52
C GLY A 121 5.42 -2.19 -11.32
N LEU A 122 4.40 -1.82 -12.10
CA LEU A 122 4.31 -0.51 -12.73
C LEU A 122 3.44 0.41 -11.86
N ARG A 123 3.92 1.62 -11.60
CA ARG A 123 3.22 2.64 -10.81
C ARG A 123 2.91 3.82 -11.72
N ILE A 124 1.66 3.92 -12.12
CA ILE A 124 1.15 5.02 -12.94
C ILE A 124 0.46 6.00 -11.99
N LYS A 125 0.89 7.26 -12.03
CA LYS A 125 0.19 8.36 -11.35
C LYS A 125 -0.62 9.09 -12.41
N GLU A 126 -1.93 9.05 -12.27
CA GLU A 126 -2.87 9.74 -13.15
C GLU A 126 -3.65 10.76 -12.32
N THR A 127 -3.81 11.97 -12.84
CA THR A 127 -4.64 13.01 -12.24
C THR A 127 -6.07 12.86 -12.76
N LYS A 128 -7.02 12.64 -11.86
CA LYS A 128 -8.44 12.53 -12.19
C LYS A 128 -9.22 13.68 -11.54
N GLU A 129 -10.09 14.30 -12.32
CA GLU A 129 -11.02 15.32 -11.83
C GLU A 129 -12.29 14.64 -11.32
N VAL A 130 -12.64 14.93 -10.07
CA VAL A 130 -13.73 14.27 -9.36
C VAL A 130 -14.59 15.30 -8.67
N TYR A 131 -15.90 15.13 -8.76
CA TYR A 131 -16.89 15.94 -8.09
C TYR A 131 -17.56 15.08 -7.01
N GLU A 132 -17.42 15.51 -5.77
CA GLU A 132 -18.06 14.87 -4.62
C GLU A 132 -19.00 15.88 -3.96
N GLY A 133 -20.21 15.45 -3.63
CA GLY A 133 -21.16 16.29 -2.91
C GLY A 133 -22.51 15.62 -2.71
N GLU A 134 -23.30 16.23 -1.82
CA GLU A 134 -24.70 15.88 -1.62
C GLU A 134 -25.55 16.49 -2.74
N VAL A 135 -26.44 15.69 -3.32
CA VAL A 135 -27.35 16.17 -4.37
C VAL A 135 -28.43 17.05 -3.76
N THR A 136 -28.47 18.33 -4.12
CA THR A 136 -29.52 19.26 -3.70
C THR A 136 -30.64 19.37 -4.73
N GLU A 137 -30.27 19.34 -6.01
CA GLU A 137 -31.19 19.54 -7.13
C GLU A 137 -30.79 18.61 -8.26
N LEU A 138 -31.77 17.90 -8.83
CA LEU A 138 -31.59 17.06 -10.01
C LEU A 138 -32.69 17.46 -11.01
N THR A 139 -32.31 18.14 -12.09
CA THR A 139 -33.26 18.61 -13.11
C THR A 139 -32.81 18.19 -14.50
N PRO A 140 -33.50 17.23 -15.16
CA PRO A 140 -33.26 16.92 -16.56
C PRO A 140 -33.89 17.99 -17.45
N CYS A 141 -33.12 18.51 -18.41
CA CYS A 141 -33.64 19.40 -19.45
C CYS A 141 -34.03 18.57 -20.66
N GLU A 142 -35.32 18.53 -20.96
CA GLU A 142 -35.88 17.90 -22.16
C GLU A 142 -35.94 18.96 -23.28
N THR A 143 -35.41 18.62 -24.46
CA THR A 143 -35.54 19.46 -25.67
C THR A 143 -36.36 18.70 -26.70
N GLU A 144 -37.17 19.44 -27.45
CA GLU A 144 -37.93 18.91 -28.58
C GLU A 144 -36.99 18.58 -29.75
N ASN A 145 -37.17 17.39 -30.32
CA ASN A 145 -36.32 16.90 -31.40
C ASN A 145 -36.64 17.63 -32.71
N PRO A 146 -35.66 18.25 -33.39
CA PRO A 146 -35.88 18.92 -34.68
C PRO A 146 -36.22 17.94 -35.82
N MET A 147 -36.06 16.62 -35.62
CA MET A 147 -36.31 15.56 -36.61
C MET A 147 -37.69 14.86 -36.46
N GLY A 148 -38.71 15.57 -35.94
CA GLY A 148 -40.13 15.22 -36.17
C GLY A 148 -40.63 13.88 -35.62
N GLY A 149 -40.04 13.34 -34.55
CA GLY A 149 -40.53 12.14 -33.86
C GLY A 149 -41.14 12.47 -32.50
N TYR A 150 -42.29 11.88 -32.17
CA TYR A 150 -42.92 11.91 -30.84
C TYR A 150 -41.99 11.26 -29.80
N GLY A 151 -41.04 12.03 -29.28
CA GLY A 151 -40.09 11.57 -28.28
C GLY A 151 -39.35 12.76 -27.71
N LYS A 152 -39.58 13.03 -26.42
CA LYS A 152 -38.78 14.00 -25.69
C LYS A 152 -37.38 13.42 -25.51
N THR A 153 -36.37 14.15 -25.94
CA THR A 153 -34.97 13.77 -25.75
C THR A 153 -34.34 14.66 -24.70
N ILE A 154 -33.60 14.06 -23.77
CA ILE A 154 -32.90 14.80 -22.72
C ILE A 154 -31.63 15.38 -23.36
N SER A 155 -31.52 16.71 -23.36
CA SER A 155 -30.35 17.40 -23.93
C SER A 155 -29.21 17.48 -22.92
N HIS A 156 -29.50 17.92 -21.70
CA HIS A 156 -28.52 18.07 -20.62
C HIS A 156 -29.19 17.89 -19.25
N VAL A 157 -28.42 17.54 -18.21
CA VAL A 157 -28.90 17.47 -16.83
C VAL A 157 -28.19 18.52 -15.99
N ILE A 158 -28.95 19.25 -15.18
CA ILE A 158 -28.39 20.18 -14.20
C ILE A 158 -28.44 19.51 -12.83
N ILE A 159 -27.28 19.42 -12.19
CA ILE A 159 -27.14 18.87 -10.84
C ILE A 159 -26.58 19.92 -9.90
N GLY A 160 -27.29 20.20 -8.82
CA GLY A 160 -26.77 20.93 -7.67
C GLY A 160 -26.06 19.99 -6.72
N LEU A 161 -24.77 20.22 -6.50
CA LEU A 161 -23.96 19.53 -5.49
C LEU A 161 -23.62 20.47 -4.35
N LYS A 162 -23.89 20.03 -3.13
CA LYS A 162 -23.53 20.72 -1.90
C LYS A 162 -22.38 20.02 -1.20
N THR A 163 -21.39 20.80 -0.81
CA THR A 163 -20.27 20.37 0.02
C THR A 163 -20.19 21.23 1.27
N ALA A 164 -19.39 20.81 2.25
CA ALA A 164 -19.12 21.61 3.45
C ALA A 164 -18.53 23.01 3.13
N LYS A 165 -17.91 23.17 1.95
CA LYS A 165 -17.27 24.42 1.52
C LYS A 165 -18.21 25.32 0.71
N GLY A 166 -19.33 24.81 0.21
CA GLY A 166 -20.27 25.55 -0.61
C GLY A 166 -21.05 24.68 -1.59
N THR A 167 -21.95 25.32 -2.32
CA THR A 167 -22.81 24.72 -3.34
C THR A 167 -22.31 25.04 -4.74
N LYS A 168 -22.32 24.07 -5.64
CA LYS A 168 -22.00 24.23 -7.06
C LYS A 168 -23.07 23.55 -7.92
N GLN A 169 -23.52 24.23 -8.96
CA GLN A 169 -24.37 23.64 -9.99
C GLN A 169 -23.51 23.22 -11.17
N LEU A 170 -23.68 21.98 -11.62
CA LEU A 170 -22.96 21.38 -12.74
C LEU A 170 -23.96 21.07 -13.86
N LYS A 171 -23.56 21.37 -15.10
CA LYS A 171 -24.25 20.92 -16.30
C LYS A 171 -23.55 19.66 -16.79
N LEU A 172 -24.29 18.58 -16.87
CA LEU A 172 -23.80 17.24 -17.19
C LEU A 172 -24.46 16.71 -18.46
N ASP A 173 -23.74 15.83 -19.16
CA ASP A 173 -24.24 15.17 -20.35
C ASP A 173 -25.39 14.20 -20.03
N PRO A 174 -26.32 13.97 -20.98
CA PRO A 174 -27.47 13.10 -20.77
C PRO A 174 -27.09 11.63 -20.53
N SER A 175 -25.87 11.20 -20.91
CA SER A 175 -25.35 9.87 -20.56
C SER A 175 -25.22 9.64 -19.05
N ILE A 176 -24.97 10.71 -18.29
CA ILE A 176 -24.88 10.67 -16.83
C ILE A 176 -26.27 10.46 -16.21
N TYR A 177 -27.33 10.93 -16.86
CA TYR A 177 -28.71 10.71 -16.42
C TYR A 177 -29.05 9.21 -16.32
N GLU A 178 -28.66 8.43 -17.31
CA GLU A 178 -28.87 6.98 -17.29
C GLU A 178 -28.13 6.31 -16.13
N SER A 179 -26.92 6.78 -15.82
CA SER A 179 -26.12 6.30 -14.69
C SER A 179 -26.79 6.62 -13.35
N LEU A 180 -27.34 7.84 -13.21
CA LEU A 180 -28.08 8.26 -12.01
C LEU A 180 -29.36 7.44 -11.82
N GLN A 181 -30.07 7.13 -12.91
CA GLN A 181 -31.27 6.30 -12.84
C GLN A 181 -30.94 4.85 -12.48
N LYS A 182 -29.82 4.31 -12.97
CA LYS A 182 -29.33 2.97 -12.62
C LYS A 182 -28.95 2.86 -11.14
N GLU A 183 -28.27 3.88 -10.61
CA GLU A 183 -27.89 3.92 -9.20
C GLU A 183 -29.03 4.37 -8.26
N ARG A 184 -30.17 4.82 -8.83
CA ARG A 184 -31.34 5.32 -8.09
C ARG A 184 -30.99 6.45 -7.14
N VAL A 185 -30.28 7.45 -7.66
CA VAL A 185 -29.86 8.62 -6.89
C VAL A 185 -31.08 9.48 -6.54
N GLU A 186 -31.26 9.76 -5.26
CA GLU A 186 -32.28 10.67 -4.75
C GLU A 186 -31.65 11.99 -4.27
N VAL A 187 -32.49 13.03 -4.12
CA VAL A 187 -32.05 14.30 -3.53
C VAL A 187 -31.71 14.04 -2.05
N GLY A 188 -30.50 14.42 -1.63
CA GLY A 188 -29.95 14.14 -0.31
C GLY A 188 -28.89 13.03 -0.27
N ASP A 189 -28.66 12.33 -1.39
CA ASP A 189 -27.59 11.33 -1.48
C ASP A 189 -26.23 11.98 -1.72
N VAL A 190 -25.18 11.39 -1.14
CA VAL A 190 -23.79 11.79 -1.39
C VAL A 190 -23.26 11.01 -2.58
N ILE A 191 -22.94 11.72 -3.65
CA ILE A 191 -22.47 11.11 -4.90
C ILE A 191 -21.03 11.52 -5.23
N TYR A 192 -20.36 10.61 -5.92
CA TYR A 192 -19.04 10.80 -6.49
C TYR A 192 -19.15 10.67 -8.01
N ILE A 193 -18.77 11.72 -8.73
CA ILE A 193 -18.82 11.79 -10.20
C ILE A 193 -17.41 11.97 -10.74
N GLU A 194 -16.99 11.10 -11.64
CA GLU A 194 -15.75 11.27 -12.41
C GLU A 194 -16.01 12.11 -13.65
N ALA A 195 -15.29 13.23 -13.81
CA ALA A 195 -15.50 14.16 -14.93
C ALA A 195 -15.25 13.49 -16.30
N ASN A 196 -14.25 12.61 -16.38
CA ASN A 196 -13.81 12.01 -17.64
C ASN A 196 -14.69 10.83 -18.09
N SER A 197 -15.22 10.07 -17.13
CA SER A 197 -15.96 8.83 -17.41
C SER A 197 -17.47 9.02 -17.32
N GLY A 198 -17.95 10.04 -16.63
CA GLY A 198 -19.37 10.18 -16.30
C GLY A 198 -19.90 9.07 -15.39
N ALA A 199 -19.00 8.23 -14.81
CA ALA A 199 -19.39 7.23 -13.83
C ALA A 199 -19.79 7.96 -12.55
N VAL A 200 -21.02 7.68 -12.12
CA VAL A 200 -21.54 8.07 -10.82
C VAL A 200 -21.38 6.88 -9.89
N LYS A 201 -21.02 7.16 -8.65
CA LYS A 201 -21.09 6.21 -7.55
C LYS A 201 -21.79 6.89 -6.38
N VAL A 202 -22.88 6.29 -5.90
CA VAL A 202 -23.49 6.66 -4.63
C VAL A 202 -22.60 6.18 -3.50
N THR A 203 -22.11 7.11 -2.70
CA THR A 203 -21.49 6.76 -1.42
C THR A 203 -22.63 6.54 -0.45
N PRO A 204 -22.78 5.35 0.14
CA PRO A 204 -23.77 5.15 1.18
C PRO A 204 -23.34 6.02 2.36
N ALA A 205 -23.95 7.20 2.48
CA ALA A 205 -24.00 7.88 3.75
C ALA A 205 -24.69 6.90 4.72
N PRO A 206 -24.23 6.77 5.97
CA PRO A 206 -25.05 6.10 6.97
C PRO A 206 -26.37 6.87 7.01
N ARG A 207 -27.41 6.27 6.43
CA ARG A 207 -28.77 6.82 6.43
C ARG A 207 -29.01 7.22 7.87
N LEU A 208 -29.26 8.51 8.10
CA LEU A 208 -29.45 9.13 9.42
C LEU A 208 -30.81 8.70 10.01
N ALA A 209 -31.12 7.40 9.94
CA ALA A 209 -32.12 6.75 10.73
C ALA A 209 -31.43 6.25 12.00
N LEU A 210 -31.66 7.00 13.09
CA LEU A 210 -31.49 6.58 14.49
C LEU A 210 -30.04 6.42 14.99
N TYR A 211 -29.27 7.51 15.02
CA TYR A 211 -28.51 7.73 16.25
C TYR A 211 -29.46 8.42 17.23
N PRO A 212 -29.78 7.83 18.40
CA PRO A 212 -30.41 8.62 19.46
C PRO A 212 -29.50 9.83 19.75
N PRO A 213 -30.07 10.99 20.16
CA PRO A 213 -29.26 12.12 20.60
C PRO A 213 -28.23 11.59 21.62
N ALA A 214 -26.96 11.93 21.41
CA ALA A 214 -25.89 11.52 22.30
C ALA A 214 -26.32 11.81 23.75
N PRO A 215 -26.21 10.84 24.68
CA PRO A 215 -26.55 11.09 26.07
C PRO A 215 -25.73 12.30 26.57
N PRO A 216 -26.30 13.15 27.44
CA PRO A 216 -25.58 14.31 27.97
C PRO A 216 -24.25 13.84 28.52
N ARG A 217 -23.17 14.54 28.12
CA ARG A 217 -21.79 14.24 28.51
C ARG A 217 -21.73 14.01 30.02
N LEU A 218 -21.55 12.76 30.44
CA LEU A 218 -21.12 12.46 31.80
C LEU A 218 -19.77 13.15 31.99
N SER A 219 -19.72 14.11 32.90
CA SER A 219 -18.50 14.74 33.36
C SER A 219 -17.64 13.67 34.04
N PHE A 220 -16.67 13.11 33.30
CA PHE A 220 -15.62 12.34 33.94
C PHE A 220 -14.82 13.28 34.86
N PRO A 221 -14.57 12.89 36.13
CA PRO A 221 -13.63 13.65 36.95
C PRO A 221 -12.24 13.61 36.29
N PRO A 222 -11.46 14.70 36.38
CA PRO A 222 -10.10 14.70 35.85
C PRO A 222 -9.26 13.61 36.53
N PRO A 223 -8.31 12.98 35.81
CA PRO A 223 -7.41 12.00 36.41
C PRO A 223 -6.61 12.66 37.55
N PRO A 224 -6.29 11.93 38.63
CA PRO A 224 -5.48 12.47 39.70
C PRO A 224 -4.08 12.85 39.19
N PRO A 225 -3.49 13.95 39.70
CA PRO A 225 -2.17 14.39 39.27
C PRO A 225 -1.14 13.32 39.63
N VAL A 226 -0.45 12.81 38.61
CA VAL A 226 0.73 11.96 38.78
C VAL A 226 1.82 12.83 39.39
N SER A 227 2.18 12.55 40.64
CA SER A 227 3.30 13.18 41.32
C SER A 227 4.59 12.84 40.58
N LEU A 228 5.16 13.82 39.89
CA LEU A 228 6.51 13.77 39.35
C LEU A 228 7.49 13.64 40.54
N LEU A 229 7.93 12.43 40.83
CA LEU A 229 9.12 12.22 41.65
C LEU A 229 10.33 12.64 40.81
N CYS A 230 10.81 13.85 41.11
CA CYS A 230 12.11 14.35 40.69
C CYS A 230 13.19 13.37 41.17
N PHE A 231 13.79 12.61 40.25
CA PHE A 231 15.15 12.13 40.44
C PHE A 231 16.10 13.11 39.76
N SER A 232 16.83 13.83 40.61
CA SER A 232 17.99 14.63 40.30
C SER A 232 19.15 13.76 39.80
N SER A 233 19.65 13.99 38.58
CA SER A 233 21.10 14.26 38.33
C SER A 233 21.37 14.53 36.83
N PRO A 234 22.35 15.37 36.46
CA PRO A 234 22.47 16.00 35.14
C PRO A 234 23.62 15.45 34.28
N ALA A 235 23.43 15.40 32.94
CA ALA A 235 24.44 15.47 31.87
C ALA A 235 23.75 15.10 30.54
N ALA A 236 23.91 15.74 29.39
CA ALA A 236 24.73 16.85 28.97
C ALA A 236 24.02 17.55 27.79
N LEU A 237 24.07 18.88 27.77
CA LEU A 237 23.82 19.70 26.60
C LEU A 237 24.96 19.51 25.60
N LEU A 238 24.65 19.28 24.31
CA LEU A 238 25.38 19.90 23.21
C LEU A 238 24.40 20.22 22.08
N PHE A 239 24.40 21.48 21.68
CA PHE A 239 23.53 22.11 20.69
C PHE A 239 24.38 22.53 19.49
N LEU A 240 23.83 22.29 18.27
CA LEU A 240 24.07 22.97 16.98
C LEU A 240 25.38 22.73 16.19
N PRO A 241 25.44 23.05 14.85
CA PRO A 241 24.38 23.42 13.89
C PRO A 241 24.46 22.76 12.49
N GLU A 242 23.42 23.08 11.70
CA GLU A 242 23.19 23.04 10.24
C GLU A 242 24.34 22.85 9.20
N ARG A 243 23.93 22.19 8.08
CA ARG A 243 23.98 22.62 6.65
C ARG A 243 24.93 21.90 5.65
N ILE A 244 24.30 21.63 4.49
CA ILE A 244 24.77 21.66 3.08
C ILE A 244 25.36 20.39 2.44
N LEU A 245 24.73 20.07 1.29
CA LEU A 245 25.11 19.30 0.12
C LEU A 245 26.61 18.94 -0.04
N SER A 246 26.88 17.72 -0.51
CA SER A 246 27.36 17.46 -1.89
C SER A 246 27.82 16.01 -2.09
N CYS A 247 27.40 15.39 -3.20
CA CYS A 247 28.15 14.30 -3.82
C CYS A 247 29.43 14.87 -4.44
N PRO A 248 30.53 14.10 -4.49
CA PRO A 248 30.98 13.66 -5.82
C PRO A 248 31.49 12.21 -5.90
N SER A 249 31.26 11.66 -7.08
CA SER A 249 32.00 10.68 -7.91
C SER A 249 33.29 9.99 -7.42
N ASP A 250 33.34 8.70 -7.80
CA ASP A 250 34.47 7.87 -8.24
C ASP A 250 35.54 7.41 -7.23
N ALA A 251 35.55 6.08 -6.97
CA ALA A 251 36.75 5.25 -7.05
C ALA A 251 36.39 3.75 -7.02
N SER A 252 36.39 3.17 -8.21
CA SER A 252 36.77 1.80 -8.54
C SER A 252 37.56 1.02 -7.47
N VAL A 253 36.93 0.03 -6.79
CA VAL A 253 37.64 -1.21 -6.40
C VAL A 253 36.68 -2.39 -6.53
N LEU A 254 36.79 -3.03 -7.69
CA LEU A 254 36.29 -4.37 -7.96
C LEU A 254 37.02 -5.35 -7.02
N ARG A 255 36.37 -5.84 -5.95
CA ARG A 255 36.84 -7.04 -5.25
C ARG A 255 35.70 -8.03 -5.09
N ARG A 256 35.86 -9.17 -5.76
CA ARG A 256 35.08 -10.40 -5.52
C ARG A 256 35.07 -10.68 -4.02
N VAL A 257 33.92 -10.50 -3.37
CA VAL A 257 33.72 -11.00 -2.01
C VAL A 257 33.44 -12.49 -2.12
N PHE A 258 34.52 -13.28 -2.10
CA PHE A 258 34.46 -14.69 -1.76
C PHE A 258 34.52 -14.74 -0.23
N VAL A 259 33.42 -15.09 0.43
CA VAL A 259 33.42 -15.35 1.88
C VAL A 259 33.70 -16.84 2.07
N PRO A 260 34.91 -17.27 2.48
CA PRO A 260 35.09 -18.62 3.00
C PRO A 260 34.50 -18.65 4.41
N LEU A 261 33.47 -19.47 4.61
CA LEU A 261 33.04 -19.88 5.95
C LEU A 261 34.14 -20.81 6.53
N PRO A 262 34.73 -20.52 7.70
CA PRO A 262 35.54 -21.51 8.40
C PRO A 262 34.60 -22.52 9.08
N CYS A 263 34.49 -23.71 8.50
CA CYS A 263 33.99 -24.88 9.21
C CYS A 263 35.13 -25.43 10.09
N ALA A 264 35.11 -25.10 11.38
CA ALA A 264 35.88 -25.81 12.40
C ALA A 264 34.91 -26.23 13.51
N LEU A 265 34.52 -27.51 13.49
CA LEU A 265 33.97 -28.21 14.65
C LEU A 265 34.92 -29.38 14.94
N PRO A 266 35.44 -29.53 16.16
CA PRO A 266 36.19 -30.71 16.54
C PRO A 266 35.22 -31.89 16.69
N ALA A 267 35.62 -33.03 16.13
CA ALA A 267 34.96 -34.32 16.33
C ALA A 267 34.99 -34.69 17.82
N VAL A 268 33.83 -35.02 18.38
CA VAL A 268 33.71 -35.71 19.66
C VAL A 268 33.42 -37.18 19.35
N PRO A 269 34.26 -38.13 19.78
CA PRO A 269 34.01 -39.55 19.53
C PRO A 269 33.04 -40.13 20.57
N CYS A 270 32.02 -40.82 20.08
CA CYS A 270 31.33 -41.94 20.73
C CYS A 270 31.03 -42.98 19.64
#